data_AF-A0A016TL81-F1
#
_entry.id   AF-A0A016TL81-F1
#
_cell.length_a   1.000
_cell.length_b   1.000
_cell.length_c   1.000
_cell.angle_alpha   90.00
_cell.angle_beta   90.00
_cell.angle_gamma   90.00
#
_symmetry.space_group_name_H-M   'P 1'
#
loop_
_entity.id
_entity.type
_entity.pdbx_description
1 polymer ?
#
loop_
_entity_poly.entity_id
_entity_poly.type
_entity_poly.pdbx_seq_one_letter_code
_entity_poly.pdbx_strand_id
1 'polypeptide(L)'
;MKHAGVGFVKCSPRKPTIARLAGYPIDYVTLRDAGSKSWFPDGPPPIHSYGVTQNGNGLRRRSSDKDDKHHFHDPDPLIEEILNEDYEQEMAAVASTMCAVNPSTLDTIVRKCLCRPKHHLENHTLKRERTLLLALSTVPYCNASTSQWSLLRAFYSAVATFALDDPSLASECPRKGNHWQIVGFQGSDPATDFRGTGILSLIQLYSSVKSLPESKLATIVQLSRNEPNDFPLAVVGINITSMLVTRLRNGDLLE
;
A
#
# COMPACT_ATOMS: atom_id res chain seq x y z
N MET A 1 26.70 57.56 18.50
CA MET A 1 27.32 56.85 17.37
C MET A 1 27.22 55.35 17.62
N LYS A 2 26.75 54.62 16.60
CA LYS A 2 26.61 53.15 16.43
C LYS A 2 25.33 52.49 16.98
N HIS A 3 24.52 52.08 16.00
CA HIS A 3 23.32 51.27 16.00
C HIS A 3 23.62 49.76 16.13
N ALA A 4 22.66 49.02 16.67
CA ALA A 4 22.11 47.72 16.21
C ALA A 4 21.20 47.21 17.35
N GLY A 5 19.91 46.92 17.23
CA GLY A 5 19.20 46.24 16.15
C GLY A 5 18.75 44.86 16.64
N VAL A 6 17.96 44.77 17.72
CA VAL A 6 17.42 43.48 18.21
C VAL A 6 16.06 43.24 17.56
N GLY A 7 16.07 42.37 16.55
CA GLY A 7 14.88 41.93 15.85
C GLY A 7 14.00 41.03 16.71
N PHE A 8 12.74 41.41 16.88
CA PHE A 8 11.67 40.52 17.31
C PHE A 8 11.36 39.53 16.19
N VAL A 9 11.76 38.27 16.34
CA VAL A 9 11.25 37.18 15.49
C VAL A 9 9.87 36.80 16.01
N LYS A 10 8.83 37.25 15.31
CA LYS A 10 7.48 36.70 15.40
C LYS A 10 7.51 35.24 14.96
N CYS A 11 7.45 34.30 15.91
CA CYS A 11 7.06 32.92 15.60
C CYS A 11 5.57 32.92 15.21
N SER A 12 5.32 32.86 13.90
CA SER A 12 4.00 32.59 13.33
C SER A 12 3.60 31.15 13.66
N PRO A 13 2.33 30.87 14.03
CA PRO A 13 1.87 29.50 14.24
C PRO A 13 1.78 28.80 12.88
N ARG A 14 2.74 27.92 12.58
CA ARG A 14 2.61 27.05 11.41
C ARG A 14 1.52 26.02 11.68
N LYS A 15 0.57 25.98 10.77
CA LYS A 15 -0.64 25.16 10.74
C LYS A 15 -0.29 23.66 10.80
N PRO A 16 -1.18 22.83 11.37
CA PRO A 16 -0.94 21.42 11.62
C PRO A 16 -0.84 20.59 10.33
N THR A 17 0.11 19.65 10.32
CA THR A 17 0.27 18.59 9.32
C THR A 17 -0.98 17.70 9.28
N ILE A 18 -1.28 17.14 8.10
CA ILE A 18 -2.44 16.30 7.71
C ILE A 18 -2.65 15.01 8.56
N ALA A 19 -2.00 14.85 9.71
CA ALA A 19 -2.01 13.64 10.53
C ALA A 19 -3.02 13.66 11.70
N ARG A 20 -4.08 14.47 11.66
CA ARG A 20 -5.03 14.59 12.79
C ARG A 20 -6.51 14.32 12.47
N LEU A 21 -6.79 13.47 11.47
CA LEU A 21 -8.17 13.07 11.14
C LEU A 21 -8.54 11.62 11.53
N ALA A 22 -7.67 10.88 12.21
CA ALA A 22 -8.00 9.52 12.66
C ALA A 22 -7.47 9.23 14.07
N GLY A 23 -8.00 9.93 15.09
CA GLY A 23 -8.28 9.41 16.44
C GLY A 23 -7.23 8.64 17.27
N TYR A 24 -6.01 8.41 16.82
CA TYR A 24 -4.98 7.66 17.55
C TYR A 24 -3.72 8.50 17.70
N PRO A 25 -3.23 8.74 18.94
CA PRO A 25 -1.93 9.37 19.14
C PRO A 25 -0.84 8.37 18.73
N ILE A 26 -0.17 8.63 17.60
CA ILE A 26 1.06 7.93 17.22
C ILE A 26 2.23 8.75 17.76
N ASP A 27 2.77 8.37 18.92
CA ASP A 27 4.02 8.94 19.44
C ASP A 27 5.23 8.28 18.75
N TYR A 28 5.66 8.85 17.63
CA TYR A 28 6.83 8.42 16.84
C TYR A 28 8.19 8.61 17.55
N VAL A 29 8.23 9.25 18.72
CA VAL A 29 9.48 9.65 19.40
C VAL A 29 10.18 8.49 20.14
N THR A 30 9.47 7.40 20.45
CA THR A 30 9.99 6.35 21.35
C THR A 30 10.69 5.17 20.66
N LEU A 31 10.83 5.18 19.32
CA LEU A 31 11.50 4.10 18.56
C LEU A 31 12.92 4.46 18.10
N ARG A 32 13.46 5.61 18.53
CA ARG A 32 14.76 6.14 18.07
C ARG A 32 15.97 5.68 18.91
N ASP A 33 15.75 5.05 20.07
CA ASP A 33 16.86 4.70 21.00
C ASP A 33 17.43 3.27 20.83
N ALA A 34 16.98 2.51 19.83
CA ALA A 34 17.50 1.16 19.56
C ALA A 34 18.51 1.08 18.39
N GLY A 35 18.97 2.23 17.88
CA GLY A 35 19.95 2.28 16.79
C GLY A 35 21.36 2.59 17.28
N SER A 36 22.16 1.55 17.59
CA SER A 36 23.64 1.51 17.45
C SER A 36 24.23 0.27 18.15
N LYS A 37 24.01 -0.93 17.62
CA LYS A 37 24.89 -2.09 17.89
C LYS A 37 25.03 -2.94 16.63
N SER A 38 26.26 -2.96 16.10
CA SER A 38 26.74 -3.85 15.05
C SER A 38 26.47 -5.31 15.41
N TRP A 39 25.77 -6.06 14.56
CA TRP A 39 25.40 -7.44 14.87
C TRP A 39 25.75 -8.42 13.76
N PHE A 40 27.04 -8.57 13.39
CA PHE A 40 27.59 -9.82 12.82
C PHE A 40 29.13 -9.82 13.01
N PRO A 41 29.72 -10.67 13.88
CA PRO A 41 31.18 -10.74 14.03
C PRO A 41 31.88 -11.65 13.01
N ASP A 42 31.17 -12.56 12.32
CA ASP A 42 31.79 -13.56 11.46
C ASP A 42 31.04 -13.68 10.13
N GLY A 43 31.61 -13.14 9.06
CA GLY A 43 31.12 -13.31 7.69
C GLY A 43 31.53 -14.67 7.10
N PRO A 44 30.77 -15.23 6.14
CA PRO A 44 31.15 -16.46 5.47
C PRO A 44 32.37 -16.26 4.54
N PRO A 45 33.22 -17.29 4.36
CA PRO A 45 34.51 -17.17 3.67
C PRO A 45 34.38 -16.96 2.14
N PRO A 46 35.39 -16.36 1.48
CA PRO A 46 35.31 -15.95 0.08
C PRO A 46 35.38 -17.13 -0.90
N ILE A 47 34.53 -17.11 -1.93
CA ILE A 47 34.62 -18.03 -3.07
C ILE A 47 35.24 -17.30 -4.27
N HIS A 48 36.27 -17.94 -4.82
CA HIS A 48 37.11 -17.51 -5.92
C HIS A 48 36.33 -17.25 -7.22
N SER A 49 36.65 -16.12 -7.84
CA SER A 49 36.25 -15.67 -9.17
C SER A 49 36.92 -16.47 -10.29
N TYR A 50 36.13 -16.95 -11.25
CA TYR A 50 36.57 -17.19 -12.63
C TYR A 50 35.69 -16.39 -13.57
N GLY A 51 36.29 -15.42 -14.27
CA GLY A 51 35.62 -14.58 -15.26
C GLY A 51 35.58 -15.19 -16.65
N VAL A 52 34.63 -14.77 -17.48
CA VAL A 52 34.76 -14.75 -18.95
C VAL A 52 34.00 -13.53 -19.50
N THR A 53 34.59 -12.98 -20.55
CA THR A 53 34.52 -11.69 -21.23
C THR A 53 33.25 -11.32 -22.01
N GLN A 54 33.09 -10.01 -22.21
CA GLN A 54 32.16 -9.33 -23.11
C GLN A 54 32.29 -9.74 -24.58
N ASN A 55 31.20 -9.63 -25.35
CA ASN A 55 31.26 -9.06 -26.70
C ASN A 55 29.88 -8.53 -27.15
N GLY A 56 29.89 -7.37 -27.79
CA GLY A 56 28.69 -6.60 -28.14
C GLY A 56 28.26 -6.66 -29.61
N ASN A 57 27.35 -5.71 -29.91
CA ASN A 57 26.83 -5.22 -31.20
C ASN A 57 25.62 -5.93 -31.82
N GLY A 58 24.55 -5.14 -32.01
CA GLY A 58 23.62 -5.37 -33.13
C GLY A 58 22.22 -4.78 -33.00
N LEU A 59 22.00 -3.64 -33.64
CA LEU A 59 20.73 -3.13 -34.19
C LEU A 59 19.66 -2.55 -33.24
N ARG A 60 19.73 -1.21 -33.12
CA ARG A 60 18.57 -0.33 -32.94
C ARG A 60 17.52 -0.61 -34.04
N ARG A 61 16.33 -1.06 -33.67
CA ARG A 61 15.11 -0.86 -34.45
C ARG A 61 14.20 0.09 -33.69
N ARG A 62 14.03 1.27 -34.27
CA ARG A 62 13.03 2.27 -33.89
C ARG A 62 11.68 1.70 -34.32
N SER A 63 10.84 1.33 -33.37
CA SER A 63 9.44 1.01 -33.64
C SER A 63 8.56 1.83 -32.70
N SER A 64 7.75 2.68 -33.33
CA SER A 64 6.58 3.40 -32.83
C SER A 64 5.95 2.81 -31.56
N ASP A 65 6.12 3.47 -30.41
CA ASP A 65 5.34 3.17 -29.20
C ASP A 65 3.90 3.66 -29.40
N LYS A 66 3.03 2.71 -29.73
CA LYS A 66 1.63 2.75 -29.33
C LYS A 66 1.55 2.14 -27.92
N ASP A 67 1.88 2.92 -26.91
CA ASP A 67 1.69 2.53 -25.51
C ASP A 67 0.26 2.82 -25.07
N ASP A 68 -0.70 2.08 -25.64
CA ASP A 68 -1.99 1.82 -24.99
C ASP A 68 -1.93 0.40 -24.42
N LYS A 69 -1.05 0.20 -23.42
CA LYS A 69 -0.95 -1.09 -22.72
C LYS A 69 -2.04 -1.18 -21.67
N HIS A 70 -3.10 -1.91 -22.04
CA HIS A 70 -4.06 -2.57 -21.18
C HIS A 70 -3.45 -2.97 -19.82
N HIS A 71 -3.68 -2.17 -18.78
CA HIS A 71 -3.07 -2.34 -17.45
C HIS A 71 -3.72 -3.46 -16.59
N PHE A 72 -4.75 -4.16 -17.10
CA PHE A 72 -5.65 -4.99 -16.29
C PHE A 72 -6.07 -6.31 -16.97
N HIS A 73 -5.19 -6.97 -17.73
CA HIS A 73 -5.66 -8.10 -18.57
C HIS A 73 -5.14 -9.50 -18.28
N ASP A 74 -4.17 -9.68 -17.39
CA ASP A 74 -3.85 -11.02 -16.89
C ASP A 74 -4.19 -11.11 -15.40
N PRO A 75 -4.99 -12.10 -14.99
CA PRO A 75 -5.27 -12.28 -13.59
C PRO A 75 -4.01 -12.70 -12.84
N ASP A 76 -3.74 -12.05 -11.71
CA ASP A 76 -2.57 -12.37 -10.89
C ASP A 76 -2.85 -13.65 -10.09
N PRO A 77 -2.04 -14.72 -10.24
CA PRO A 77 -2.33 -16.01 -9.63
C PRO A 77 -2.36 -15.97 -8.09
N LEU A 78 -1.59 -15.08 -7.45
CA LEU A 78 -1.60 -14.95 -5.99
C LEU A 78 -2.88 -14.27 -5.50
N ILE A 79 -3.39 -13.31 -6.27
CA ILE A 79 -4.67 -12.66 -5.97
C ILE A 79 -5.82 -13.62 -6.26
N GLU A 80 -5.79 -14.33 -7.39
CA GLU A 80 -6.82 -15.32 -7.73
C GLU A 80 -6.95 -16.42 -6.69
N GLU A 81 -5.83 -16.95 -6.18
CA GLU A 81 -5.87 -17.98 -5.13
C GLU A 81 -6.68 -17.52 -3.93
N ILE A 82 -6.52 -16.26 -3.51
CA ILE A 82 -7.29 -15.66 -2.41
C ILE A 82 -8.74 -15.40 -2.82
N LEU A 83 -8.98 -14.88 -4.03
CA LEU A 83 -10.33 -14.54 -4.50
C LEU A 83 -11.20 -15.75 -4.83
N ASN A 84 -10.60 -16.93 -5.02
CA ASN A 84 -11.30 -18.20 -5.25
C ASN A 84 -11.79 -18.87 -3.96
N GLU A 85 -11.47 -18.33 -2.78
CA GLU A 85 -12.06 -18.76 -1.51
C GLU A 85 -13.55 -18.34 -1.41
N ASP A 86 -14.32 -19.03 -0.57
CA ASP A 86 -15.74 -18.73 -0.34
C ASP A 86 -15.90 -17.64 0.74
N TYR A 87 -16.47 -16.50 0.35
CA TYR A 87 -16.72 -15.34 1.22
C TYR A 87 -18.21 -15.02 1.38
N GLU A 88 -19.12 -15.94 1.03
CA GLU A 88 -20.57 -15.64 1.04
C GLU A 88 -21.07 -15.28 2.45
N GLN A 89 -20.47 -15.83 3.51
CA GLN A 89 -20.82 -15.49 4.90
C GLN A 89 -20.42 -14.06 5.26
N GLU A 90 -19.19 -13.66 4.94
CA GLU A 90 -18.68 -12.33 5.18
C GLU A 90 -19.42 -11.30 4.33
N MET A 91 -19.72 -11.64 3.08
CA MET A 91 -20.53 -10.82 2.18
C MET A 91 -21.94 -10.60 2.74
N ALA A 92 -22.59 -11.64 3.28
CA ALA A 92 -23.88 -11.52 3.95
C ALA A 92 -23.81 -10.63 5.21
N ALA A 93 -22.75 -10.78 6.01
CA ALA A 93 -22.55 -9.99 7.23
C ALA A 93 -22.37 -8.49 6.91
N VAL A 94 -21.51 -8.15 5.95
CA VAL A 94 -21.23 -6.75 5.62
C VAL A 94 -22.38 -6.06 4.91
N ALA A 95 -23.22 -6.78 4.16
CA ALA A 95 -24.37 -6.23 3.46
C ALA A 95 -25.31 -5.45 4.40
N SER A 96 -25.45 -5.90 5.65
CA SER A 96 -26.25 -5.23 6.68
C SER A 96 -25.66 -3.90 7.18
N THR A 97 -24.37 -3.66 6.93
CA THR A 97 -23.61 -2.49 7.42
C THR A 97 -23.46 -1.38 6.37
N MET A 98 -23.89 -1.64 5.13
CA MET A 98 -23.69 -0.75 4.00
C MET A 98 -24.77 0.33 3.92
N CYS A 99 -24.36 1.56 3.63
CA CYS A 99 -25.32 2.64 3.36
C CYS A 99 -25.88 2.50 1.94
N ALA A 100 -27.19 2.70 1.82
CA ALA A 100 -27.86 2.85 0.53
C ALA A 100 -27.42 4.17 -0.13
N VAL A 101 -27.09 4.14 -1.42
CA VAL A 101 -26.76 5.34 -2.18
C VAL A 101 -28.06 6.00 -2.61
N ASN A 102 -28.41 7.10 -1.95
CA ASN A 102 -29.61 7.86 -2.29
C ASN A 102 -29.26 8.99 -3.26
N PRO A 103 -30.01 9.20 -4.36
CA PRO A 103 -29.74 10.30 -5.27
C PRO A 103 -29.89 11.65 -4.56
N SER A 104 -28.91 12.55 -4.74
CA SER A 104 -29.00 13.91 -4.21
C SER A 104 -30.16 14.70 -4.83
N THR A 105 -30.57 15.81 -4.18
CA THR A 105 -31.57 16.74 -4.75
C THR A 105 -31.12 17.27 -6.11
N LEU A 106 -29.82 17.60 -6.24
CA LEU A 106 -29.23 18.05 -7.50
C LEU A 106 -29.31 16.95 -8.57
N ASP A 107 -28.98 15.72 -8.22
CA ASP A 107 -29.13 14.56 -9.12
C ASP A 107 -30.56 14.40 -9.60
N THR A 108 -31.53 14.65 -8.71
CA THR A 108 -32.94 14.59 -9.06
C THR A 108 -33.36 15.69 -10.03
N ILE A 109 -32.86 16.91 -9.85
CA ILE A 109 -33.10 18.03 -10.76
C ILE A 109 -32.42 17.79 -12.10
N VAL A 110 -31.14 17.39 -12.12
CA VAL A 110 -30.40 17.15 -13.37
C VAL A 110 -31.08 16.05 -14.20
N ARG A 111 -31.53 14.97 -13.55
CA ARG A 111 -32.23 13.87 -14.21
C ARG A 111 -33.61 14.28 -14.73
N LYS A 112 -34.42 14.96 -13.90
CA LYS A 112 -35.82 15.29 -14.23
C LYS A 112 -35.96 16.53 -15.11
N CYS A 113 -35.10 17.52 -14.94
CA CYS A 113 -35.24 18.84 -15.55
C CYS A 113 -34.23 19.08 -16.68
N LEU A 114 -33.03 18.49 -16.62
CA LEU A 114 -31.99 18.67 -17.65
C LEU A 114 -31.85 17.45 -18.57
N CYS A 115 -32.67 16.40 -18.37
CA CYS A 115 -32.65 15.14 -19.14
C CYS A 115 -31.23 14.54 -19.27
N ARG A 116 -30.36 14.80 -18.29
CA ARG A 116 -29.01 14.24 -18.22
C ARG A 116 -28.99 13.14 -17.17
N PRO A 117 -29.28 11.89 -17.53
CA PRO A 117 -29.09 10.79 -16.60
C PRO A 117 -27.60 10.69 -16.25
N LYS A 118 -27.25 10.82 -14.96
CA LYS A 118 -26.00 10.24 -14.46
C LYS A 118 -26.14 8.72 -14.52
N HIS A 119 -25.07 8.03 -14.91
CA HIS A 119 -25.01 6.58 -14.80
C HIS A 119 -24.93 6.22 -13.31
N HIS A 120 -26.06 5.81 -12.73
CA HIS A 120 -26.08 5.25 -11.38
C HIS A 120 -25.28 3.94 -11.40
N LEU A 121 -24.09 3.93 -10.76
CA LEU A 121 -23.14 2.81 -10.76
C LEU A 121 -23.60 1.69 -9.80
N GLU A 122 -24.83 1.20 -9.96
CA GLU A 122 -25.49 0.28 -9.04
C GLU A 122 -26.11 -0.96 -9.73
N ASN A 123 -25.48 -1.44 -10.80
CA ASN A 123 -25.82 -2.77 -11.32
C ASN A 123 -25.48 -3.86 -10.28
N HIS A 124 -26.19 -4.98 -10.32
CA HIS A 124 -25.99 -6.16 -9.49
C HIS A 124 -24.52 -6.61 -9.42
N THR A 125 -23.80 -6.56 -10.53
CA THR A 125 -22.35 -6.88 -10.56
C THR A 125 -21.54 -5.94 -9.68
N LEU A 126 -21.70 -4.62 -9.83
CA LEU A 126 -20.99 -3.61 -9.03
C LEU A 126 -21.37 -3.70 -7.55
N LYS A 127 -22.64 -4.03 -7.25
CA LYS A 127 -23.09 -4.29 -5.87
C LYS A 127 -22.36 -5.50 -5.29
N ARG A 128 -22.29 -6.62 -6.04
CA ARG A 128 -21.56 -7.82 -5.62
C ARG A 128 -20.08 -7.52 -5.40
N GLU A 129 -19.42 -6.81 -6.31
CA GLU A 129 -18.01 -6.42 -6.19
C GLU A 129 -17.77 -5.53 -4.97
N ARG A 130 -18.61 -4.51 -4.75
CA ARG A 130 -18.55 -3.65 -3.55
C ARG A 130 -18.69 -4.48 -2.27
N THR A 131 -19.65 -5.39 -2.23
CA THR A 131 -19.87 -6.26 -1.06
C THR A 131 -18.67 -7.18 -0.85
N LEU A 132 -18.08 -7.74 -1.90
CA LEU A 132 -16.88 -8.58 -1.82
C LEU A 132 -15.69 -7.78 -1.26
N LEU A 133 -15.44 -6.58 -1.79
CA LEU A 133 -14.36 -5.72 -1.27
C LEU A 133 -14.54 -5.43 0.23
N LEU A 134 -15.77 -5.14 0.67
CA LEU A 134 -16.05 -4.92 2.08
C LEU A 134 -15.92 -6.21 2.90
N ALA A 135 -16.32 -7.36 2.38
CA ALA A 135 -16.13 -8.66 3.02
C ALA A 135 -14.65 -8.96 3.26
N LEU A 136 -13.81 -8.81 2.22
CA LEU A 136 -12.36 -8.96 2.31
C LEU A 136 -11.72 -8.01 3.33
N SER A 137 -12.34 -6.83 3.57
CA SER A 137 -11.88 -5.90 4.60
C SER A 137 -12.13 -6.37 6.04
N THR A 138 -13.00 -7.37 6.21
CA THR A 138 -13.36 -7.95 7.51
C THR A 138 -12.71 -9.30 7.78
N VAL A 139 -12.24 -9.99 6.75
CA VAL A 139 -11.53 -11.27 6.89
C VAL A 139 -10.15 -11.02 7.52
N PRO A 140 -9.86 -11.57 8.72
CA PRO A 140 -8.59 -11.36 9.38
C PRO A 140 -7.45 -12.08 8.64
N TYR A 141 -6.27 -11.48 8.65
CA TYR A 141 -5.07 -12.16 8.14
C TYR A 141 -4.77 -13.42 8.99
N CYS A 142 -4.59 -14.56 8.32
CA CYS A 142 -4.33 -15.85 8.94
C CYS A 142 -2.88 -16.30 8.68
N ASN A 143 -2.07 -16.37 9.73
CA ASN A 143 -0.70 -16.86 9.65
C ASN A 143 -0.58 -18.33 9.17
N ALA A 144 -1.66 -19.12 9.26
CA ALA A 144 -1.67 -20.48 8.75
C ALA A 144 -2.05 -20.57 7.26
N SER A 145 -2.59 -19.51 6.67
CA SER A 145 -2.95 -19.48 5.25
C SER A 145 -1.70 -19.38 4.38
N THR A 146 -1.58 -20.29 3.41
CA THR A 146 -0.49 -20.29 2.43
C THR A 146 -0.71 -19.21 1.37
N SER A 147 -1.94 -19.04 0.87
CA SER A 147 -2.30 -18.04 -0.14
C SER A 147 -2.00 -16.62 0.35
N GLN A 148 -2.48 -16.28 1.55
CA GLN A 148 -2.25 -14.98 2.19
C GLN A 148 -0.77 -14.76 2.54
N TRP A 149 -0.06 -15.81 2.94
CA TRP A 149 1.37 -15.73 3.20
C TRP A 149 2.19 -15.46 1.94
N SER A 150 1.90 -16.18 0.84
CA SER A 150 2.59 -15.99 -0.44
C SER A 150 2.44 -14.56 -0.95
N LEU A 151 1.24 -13.98 -0.83
CA LEU A 151 0.98 -12.60 -1.20
C LEU A 151 1.76 -11.60 -0.34
N LEU A 152 1.77 -11.79 0.99
CA LEU A 152 2.52 -10.93 1.93
C LEU A 152 4.03 -11.00 1.70
N ARG A 153 4.54 -12.22 1.47
CA ARG A 153 5.95 -12.45 1.14
C ARG A 153 6.32 -11.79 -0.19
N ALA A 154 5.45 -11.87 -1.20
CA ALA A 154 5.69 -11.22 -2.48
C ALA A 154 5.74 -9.69 -2.38
N PHE A 155 4.84 -9.09 -1.58
CA PHE A 155 4.92 -7.68 -1.22
C PHE A 155 6.25 -7.34 -0.53
N TYR A 156 6.64 -8.13 0.48
CA TYR A 156 7.90 -7.93 1.20
C TYR A 156 9.09 -7.94 0.24
N SER A 157 9.25 -8.99 -0.57
CA SER A 157 10.39 -9.13 -1.47
C SER A 157 10.47 -7.99 -2.49
N ALA A 158 9.32 -7.54 -3.03
CA ALA A 158 9.28 -6.42 -3.96
C ALA A 158 9.78 -5.10 -3.35
N VAL A 159 9.41 -4.80 -2.11
CA VAL A 159 9.84 -3.58 -1.40
C VAL A 159 11.27 -3.73 -0.87
N ALA A 160 11.58 -4.87 -0.26
CA ALA A 160 12.87 -5.14 0.37
C ALA A 160 14.04 -5.07 -0.62
N THR A 161 13.82 -5.45 -1.89
CA THR A 161 14.80 -5.33 -2.98
C THR A 161 15.36 -3.90 -3.12
N PHE A 162 14.56 -2.87 -2.81
CA PHE A 162 14.97 -1.46 -2.86
C PHE A 162 15.26 -0.84 -1.49
N ALA A 163 14.94 -1.54 -0.40
CA ALA A 163 15.07 -1.03 0.96
C ALA A 163 16.32 -1.56 1.69
N LEU A 164 16.86 -2.70 1.27
CA LEU A 164 18.03 -3.35 1.83
C LEU A 164 19.31 -2.97 1.06
N ASP A 165 20.43 -2.92 1.77
CA ASP A 165 21.75 -2.71 1.15
C ASP A 165 22.19 -3.92 0.31
N ASP A 166 21.82 -5.13 0.74
CA ASP A 166 22.00 -6.38 0.00
C ASP A 166 20.64 -6.94 -0.44
N PRO A 167 20.29 -6.81 -1.74
CA PRO A 167 19.03 -7.30 -2.29
C PRO A 167 18.86 -8.82 -2.20
N SER A 168 19.93 -9.60 -2.06
CA SER A 168 19.83 -11.07 -1.98
C SER A 168 19.06 -11.52 -0.72
N LEU A 169 19.11 -10.72 0.34
CA LEU A 169 18.39 -10.93 1.60
C LEU A 169 16.87 -10.67 1.47
N ALA A 170 16.40 -10.04 0.39
CA ALA A 170 14.96 -9.83 0.17
C ALA A 170 14.17 -11.14 0.01
N SER A 171 14.87 -12.26 -0.25
CA SER A 171 14.30 -13.60 -0.32
C SER A 171 14.14 -14.26 1.07
N GLU A 172 14.84 -13.76 2.09
CA GLU A 172 14.72 -14.21 3.47
C GLU A 172 13.59 -13.45 4.17
N CYS A 173 12.44 -14.10 4.30
CA CYS A 173 11.25 -13.51 4.89
C CYS A 173 10.64 -14.50 5.89
N PRO A 174 11.17 -14.59 7.13
CA PRO A 174 10.52 -15.37 8.19
C PRO A 174 9.18 -14.72 8.56
N ARG A 175 8.21 -15.51 9.05
CA ARG A 175 6.87 -14.99 9.36
C ARG A 175 6.86 -13.85 10.38
N LYS A 176 7.84 -13.82 11.29
CA LYS A 176 7.99 -12.77 12.31
C LYS A 176 9.44 -12.32 12.40
N GLY A 177 9.64 -11.06 12.77
CA GLY A 177 10.95 -10.45 13.01
C GLY A 177 11.00 -8.98 12.61
N ASN A 178 12.04 -8.27 13.04
CA ASN A 178 12.15 -6.82 12.82
C ASN A 178 12.29 -6.42 11.34
N HIS A 179 12.58 -7.37 10.45
CA HIS A 179 12.64 -7.13 9.01
C HIS A 179 11.33 -6.56 8.43
N TRP A 180 10.18 -6.80 9.05
CA TRP A 180 8.91 -6.19 8.65
C TRP A 180 8.89 -4.66 8.77
N GLN A 181 9.62 -4.11 9.74
CA GLN A 181 9.74 -2.66 9.90
C GLN A 181 10.51 -2.02 8.73
N ILE A 182 11.36 -2.78 8.03
CA ILE A 182 12.14 -2.29 6.87
C ILE A 182 11.20 -1.89 5.72
N VAL A 183 10.13 -2.66 5.52
CA VAL A 183 9.10 -2.39 4.49
C VAL A 183 7.93 -1.55 5.04
N GLY A 184 8.05 -1.06 6.29
CA GLY A 184 7.15 -0.07 6.88
C GLY A 184 5.96 -0.63 7.66
N PHE A 185 6.02 -1.86 8.17
CA PHE A 185 5.05 -2.34 9.20
C PHE A 185 5.38 -1.77 10.59
N GLN A 186 4.39 -1.71 11.48
CA GLN A 186 4.56 -1.12 12.82
C GLN A 186 5.48 -1.94 13.74
N GLY A 187 5.53 -3.26 13.57
CA GLY A 187 6.31 -4.14 14.44
C GLY A 187 6.80 -5.40 13.74
N SER A 188 7.18 -6.40 14.54
CA SER A 188 7.75 -7.66 14.05
C SER A 188 6.72 -8.67 13.56
N ASP A 189 5.42 -8.38 13.66
CA ASP A 189 4.33 -9.26 13.27
C ASP A 189 3.29 -8.48 12.44
N PRO A 190 3.33 -8.60 11.09
CA PRO A 190 2.48 -7.82 10.19
C PRO A 190 0.99 -8.17 10.33
N ALA A 191 0.65 -9.33 10.91
CA ALA A 191 -0.73 -9.70 11.19
C ALA A 191 -1.43 -8.67 12.09
N THR A 192 -0.67 -7.96 12.93
CA THR A 192 -1.21 -6.96 13.84
C THR A 192 -1.70 -5.70 13.13
N ASP A 193 -1.08 -5.33 12.01
CA ASP A 193 -1.42 -4.12 11.25
C ASP A 193 -2.73 -4.30 10.46
N PHE A 194 -3.05 -5.52 10.01
CA PHE A 194 -4.21 -5.80 9.17
C PHE A 194 -5.56 -5.87 9.91
N ARG A 195 -5.59 -5.72 11.23
CA ARG A 195 -6.82 -5.91 12.03
C ARG A 195 -7.99 -5.00 11.63
N GLY A 196 -7.71 -3.80 11.12
CA GLY A 196 -8.74 -2.81 10.76
C GLY A 196 -9.28 -2.93 9.33
N THR A 197 -8.55 -3.62 8.46
CA THR A 197 -8.78 -3.61 7.00
C THR A 197 -8.65 -4.98 6.35
N GLY A 198 -8.44 -6.03 7.15
CA GLY A 198 -8.40 -7.42 6.73
C GLY A 198 -7.43 -7.71 5.58
N ILE A 199 -7.68 -8.80 4.89
CA ILE A 199 -6.90 -9.23 3.72
C ILE A 199 -7.04 -8.28 2.53
N LEU A 200 -8.06 -7.40 2.48
CA LEU A 200 -8.16 -6.37 1.45
C LEU A 200 -6.92 -5.46 1.42
N SER A 201 -6.44 -5.03 2.58
CA SER A 201 -5.25 -4.17 2.65
C SER A 201 -3.98 -4.88 2.20
N LEU A 202 -3.87 -6.18 2.47
CA LEU A 202 -2.78 -7.01 1.95
C LEU A 202 -2.83 -7.08 0.41
N ILE A 203 -4.01 -7.34 -0.17
CA ILE A 203 -4.22 -7.34 -1.62
C ILE A 203 -3.83 -5.98 -2.22
N GLN A 204 -4.28 -4.87 -1.62
CA GLN A 204 -3.95 -3.54 -2.13
C GLN A 204 -2.47 -3.20 -2.03
N LEU A 205 -1.80 -3.56 -0.93
CA LEU A 205 -0.35 -3.37 -0.78
C LEU A 205 0.41 -4.10 -1.89
N TYR A 206 0.11 -5.39 -2.08
CA TYR A 206 0.74 -6.18 -3.14
C TYR A 206 0.45 -5.63 -4.54
N SER A 207 -0.82 -5.37 -4.87
CA SER A 207 -1.20 -4.82 -6.17
C SER A 207 -0.49 -3.49 -6.44
N SER A 208 -0.35 -2.64 -5.43
CA SER A 208 0.32 -1.34 -5.57
C SER A 208 1.79 -1.50 -5.99
N VAL A 209 2.54 -2.40 -5.35
CA VAL A 209 3.95 -2.61 -5.72
C VAL A 209 4.10 -3.38 -7.02
N LYS A 210 3.14 -4.24 -7.36
CA LYS A 210 3.15 -5.03 -8.59
C LYS A 210 2.79 -4.22 -9.84
N SER A 211 1.86 -3.27 -9.73
CA SER A 211 1.39 -2.45 -10.85
C SER A 211 2.29 -1.25 -11.16
N LEU A 212 3.21 -0.89 -10.26
CA LEU A 212 4.12 0.23 -10.48
C LEU A 212 5.32 -0.18 -11.35
N PRO A 213 5.76 0.67 -12.29
CA PRO A 213 7.08 0.54 -12.90
C PRO A 213 8.17 0.49 -11.83
N GLU A 214 9.17 -0.37 -12.02
CA GLU A 214 10.25 -0.61 -11.06
C GLU A 214 10.93 0.68 -10.58
N SER A 215 11.22 1.60 -11.50
CA SER A 215 11.84 2.89 -11.18
C SER A 215 10.97 3.77 -10.26
N LYS A 216 9.65 3.72 -10.41
CA LYS A 216 8.72 4.45 -9.54
C LYS A 216 8.64 3.79 -8.17
N LEU A 217 8.57 2.46 -8.11
CA LEU A 217 8.59 1.73 -6.85
C LEU A 217 9.88 2.03 -6.08
N ALA A 218 11.04 1.93 -6.72
CA ALA A 218 12.33 2.27 -6.12
C ALA A 218 12.35 3.70 -5.56
N THR A 219 11.82 4.67 -6.32
CA THR A 219 11.73 6.06 -5.88
C THR A 219 10.84 6.20 -4.63
N ILE A 220 9.68 5.55 -4.60
CA ILE A 220 8.76 5.58 -3.45
C ILE A 220 9.41 4.95 -2.22
N VAL A 221 10.08 3.80 -2.38
CA VAL A 221 10.77 3.13 -1.28
C VAL A 221 11.90 4.00 -0.73
N GLN A 222 12.71 4.61 -1.59
CA GLN A 222 13.77 5.53 -1.17
C GLN A 222 13.20 6.75 -0.43
N LEU A 223 12.13 7.37 -0.94
CA LEU A 223 11.47 8.49 -0.27
C LEU A 223 10.93 8.10 1.11
N SER A 224 10.31 6.92 1.23
CA SER A 224 9.74 6.43 2.50
C SER A 224 10.79 6.23 3.60
N ARG A 225 12.08 6.17 3.24
CA ARG A 225 13.19 5.88 4.17
C ARG A 225 14.11 7.09 4.40
N ASN A 226 13.98 8.13 3.58
CA ASN A 226 14.89 9.27 3.60
C ASN A 226 14.20 10.52 4.16
N GLU A 227 14.79 11.08 5.20
CA GLU A 227 14.42 12.39 5.73
C GLU A 227 14.49 13.47 4.62
N PRO A 228 13.57 14.45 4.61
CA PRO A 228 12.53 14.72 5.61
C PRO A 228 11.17 14.06 5.30
N ASN A 229 11.12 13.15 4.32
CA ASN A 229 9.88 12.57 3.80
C ASN A 229 9.70 11.12 4.23
N ASP A 230 10.39 10.66 5.27
CA ASP A 230 10.27 9.28 5.72
C ASP A 230 8.85 8.98 6.21
N PHE A 231 8.36 7.80 5.88
CA PHE A 231 7.06 7.31 6.33
C PHE A 231 7.03 5.78 6.30
N PRO A 232 6.29 5.13 7.21
CA PRO A 232 6.15 3.68 7.19
C PRO A 232 5.27 3.23 6.02
N LEU A 233 5.89 2.85 4.90
CA LEU A 233 5.23 2.56 3.62
C LEU A 233 4.02 1.62 3.75
N ALA A 234 4.17 0.46 4.41
CA ALA A 234 3.06 -0.48 4.58
C ALA A 234 1.92 0.10 5.44
N VAL A 235 2.23 0.73 6.59
CA VAL A 235 1.22 1.37 7.44
C VAL A 235 0.47 2.48 6.71
N VAL A 236 1.16 3.30 5.91
CA VAL A 236 0.51 4.34 5.08
C VAL A 236 -0.43 3.70 4.06
N GLY A 237 0.00 2.64 3.36
CA GLY A 237 -0.85 1.90 2.43
C GLY A 237 -2.10 1.31 3.09
N ILE A 238 -1.94 0.70 4.26
CA ILE A 238 -3.06 0.16 5.06
C ILE A 238 -4.05 1.26 5.46
N ASN A 239 -3.55 2.43 5.88
CA ASN A 239 -4.40 3.57 6.22
C ASN A 239 -5.18 4.11 5.01
N ILE A 240 -4.56 4.14 3.82
CA ILE A 240 -5.25 4.47 2.57
C ILE A 240 -6.38 3.47 2.31
N THR A 241 -6.12 2.15 2.46
CA THR A 241 -7.17 1.13 2.35
C THR A 241 -8.31 1.39 3.35
N SER A 242 -8.00 1.74 4.61
CA SER A 242 -9.02 2.05 5.61
C SER A 242 -9.91 3.23 5.22
N MET A 243 -9.33 4.26 4.62
CA MET A 243 -10.10 5.39 4.08
C MET A 243 -11.01 4.94 2.94
N LEU A 244 -10.49 4.13 2.00
CA LEU A 244 -11.27 3.59 0.88
C LEU A 244 -12.41 2.69 1.34
N VAL A 245 -12.18 1.79 2.29
CA VAL A 245 -13.21 0.92 2.90
C VAL A 245 -14.32 1.76 3.50
N THR A 246 -14.00 2.84 4.20
CA THR A 246 -15.00 3.75 4.78
C THR A 246 -15.86 4.39 3.68
N ARG A 247 -15.23 4.91 2.62
CA ARG A 247 -15.93 5.52 1.48
C ARG A 247 -16.78 4.50 0.71
N LEU A 248 -16.24 3.29 0.48
CA LEU A 248 -16.96 2.18 -0.12
C LEU A 248 -18.16 1.77 0.72
N ARG A 249 -18.03 1.67 2.05
CA ARG A 249 -19.16 1.32 2.93
C ARG A 249 -20.27 2.37 2.88
N ASN A 250 -19.91 3.65 2.82
CA ASN A 250 -20.86 4.75 2.77
C ASN A 250 -21.47 4.97 1.39
N GLY A 251 -20.84 4.46 0.33
CA GLY A 251 -21.30 4.66 -1.04
C GLY A 251 -20.76 5.93 -1.70
N ASP A 252 -19.85 6.64 -1.03
CA ASP A 252 -19.25 7.90 -1.48
C ASP A 252 -18.44 7.76 -2.80
N LEU A 253 -18.08 6.53 -3.20
CA LEU A 253 -17.36 6.24 -4.45
C LEU A 253 -18.30 5.88 -5.62
N LEU A 254 -19.61 5.96 -5.42
CA LEU A 254 -20.62 5.59 -6.43
C LEU A 254 -21.41 6.79 -6.98
N GLU A 255 -21.11 8.02 -6.53
CA GLU A 255 -21.79 9.28 -6.93
C GLU A 255 -21.18 10.03 -8.14
#